data_AF-A0A975DCL2-F1
#
_entry.id   AF-A0A975DCL2-F1
#
_cell.length_a   1.000
_cell.length_b   1.000
_cell.length_c   1.000
_cell.angle_alpha   90.00
_cell.angle_beta   90.00
_cell.angle_gamma   90.00
#
_symmetry.space_group_name_H-M   'P 1'
#
loop_
_entity.id
_entity.type
_entity.pdbx_description
1 polymer ?
#
loop_
_entity_poly.entity_id
_entity_poly.type
_entity_poly.pdbx_seq_one_letter_code
_entity_poly.pdbx_strand_id
1 'polypeptide(L)'
;MYQIFKIIIYVTIIPPLLFVGFVFIAAFIPSDPEPLEVVFKESCGVDLPFGYVVIERQPSRGFAPQGVSYSEKGVIQVDLKHASDILHSLEVNTDYKLQQGSFENFEVGKKLGICQVSTLSGYVNYQYAVW
;
A
#
# COMPACT_ATOMS: atom_id res chain seq x y z
N MET A 1 48.70 23.84 -0.04
CA MET A 1 48.84 22.55 0.67
C MET A 1 47.60 22.22 1.51
N TYR A 2 47.18 23.09 2.44
CA TYR A 2 45.98 22.89 3.28
C TYR A 2 44.67 22.71 2.47
N GLN A 3 44.48 23.52 1.42
CA GLN A 3 43.32 23.45 0.52
C GLN A 3 43.21 22.08 -0.19
N ILE A 4 44.33 21.53 -0.66
CA ILE A 4 44.37 20.23 -1.36
C ILE A 4 44.08 19.09 -0.39
N PHE A 5 44.67 19.12 0.80
CA PHE A 5 44.38 18.15 1.86
C PHE A 5 42.91 18.15 2.27
N LYS A 6 42.30 19.34 2.37
CA LYS A 6 40.87 19.49 2.67
C LYS A 6 39.99 18.86 1.59
N ILE A 7 40.33 19.08 0.31
CA ILE A 7 39.60 18.47 -0.82
C ILE A 7 39.72 16.95 -0.79
N ILE A 8 40.93 16.41 -0.55
CA ILE A 8 41.14 14.97 -0.47
C ILE A 8 40.28 14.36 0.65
N ILE A 9 40.29 14.97 1.84
CA ILE A 9 39.47 14.53 2.98
C ILE A 9 37.97 14.60 2.66
N TYR A 10 37.51 15.68 2.04
CA TYR A 10 36.11 15.81 1.64
C TYR A 10 35.69 14.71 0.66
N VAL A 11 36.54 14.38 -0.32
CA VAL A 11 36.24 13.35 -1.34
C VAL A 11 36.38 11.94 -0.80
N THR A 12 37.27 11.68 0.16
CA THR A 12 37.47 10.33 0.70
C THR A 12 36.60 10.01 1.90
N ILE A 13 36.20 10.99 2.71
CA ILE A 13 35.46 10.76 3.95
C ILE A 13 33.96 10.99 3.78
N ILE A 14 33.54 12.02 3.03
CA ILE A 14 32.12 12.36 2.93
C ILE A 14 31.31 11.33 2.13
N PRO A 15 31.77 10.83 0.95
CA PRO A 15 30.99 9.85 0.21
C PRO A 15 30.75 8.54 0.99
N PRO A 16 31.73 7.96 1.70
CA PRO A 16 31.47 6.82 2.59
C PRO A 16 30.49 7.15 3.71
N LEU A 17 30.59 8.33 4.33
CA LEU A 17 29.67 8.74 5.39
C LEU A 17 28.22 8.89 4.89
N LEU A 18 28.04 9.48 3.71
CA LEU A 18 26.74 9.58 3.05
C LEU A 18 26.20 8.19 2.71
N PHE A 19 27.05 7.29 2.21
CA PHE A 19 26.65 5.91 1.91
C PHE A 19 26.21 5.16 3.17
N VAL A 20 26.96 5.27 4.26
CA VAL A 20 26.59 4.65 5.56
C VAL A 20 25.27 5.23 6.08
N GLY A 21 25.08 6.55 5.99
CA GLY A 21 23.80 7.18 6.34
C GLY A 21 22.64 6.66 5.50
N PHE A 22 22.83 6.51 4.20
CA PHE A 22 21.81 5.99 3.28
C PHE A 22 21.45 4.53 3.59
N VAL A 23 22.45 3.68 3.87
CA VAL A 23 22.23 2.29 4.28
C VAL A 23 21.48 2.22 5.59
N PHE A 24 21.82 3.07 6.56
CA PHE A 24 21.10 3.14 7.84
C PHE A 24 19.63 3.51 7.64
N ILE A 25 19.33 4.51 6.81
CA ILE A 25 17.96 4.92 6.50
C ILE A 25 17.20 3.80 5.78
N ALA A 26 17.84 3.15 4.80
CA ALA A 26 17.26 2.04 4.06
C ALA A 26 16.95 0.83 4.95
N ALA A 27 17.75 0.58 5.99
CA ALA A 27 17.53 -0.51 6.94
C ALA A 27 16.27 -0.35 7.82
N PHE A 28 15.75 0.88 7.96
CA PHE A 28 14.49 1.14 8.66
C PHE A 28 13.26 1.04 7.76
N ILE A 29 13.43 0.76 6.46
CA ILE A 29 12.31 0.48 5.56
C ILE A 29 11.87 -0.97 5.82
N PRO A 30 10.66 -1.21 6.35
CA PRO A 30 10.19 -2.58 6.54
C PRO A 30 10.28 -3.34 5.21
N SER A 31 10.80 -4.56 5.24
CA SER A 31 10.97 -5.41 4.05
C SER A 31 9.68 -6.09 3.63
N ASP A 32 8.83 -6.42 4.60
CA ASP A 32 7.71 -7.32 4.36
C ASP A 32 6.44 -6.53 4.03
N PRO A 33 5.67 -6.93 3.00
CA PRO A 33 4.42 -6.25 2.64
C PRO A 33 3.48 -6.20 3.84
N GLU A 34 2.59 -5.20 3.87
CA GLU A 34 1.61 -5.12 4.95
C GLU A 34 0.75 -6.40 4.98
N PRO A 35 0.22 -6.81 6.13
CA PRO A 35 -0.68 -7.95 6.20
C PRO A 35 -1.88 -7.74 5.27
N LEU A 36 -2.29 -8.77 4.53
CA LEU A 36 -3.40 -8.68 3.58
C LEU A 36 -4.69 -8.26 4.28
N GLU A 37 -4.88 -8.70 5.52
CA GLU A 37 -6.03 -8.35 6.36
C GLU A 37 -6.13 -6.84 6.59
N VAL A 38 -4.98 -6.18 6.79
CA VAL A 38 -4.93 -4.72 6.99
C VAL A 38 -5.22 -4.02 5.67
N VAL A 39 -4.53 -4.41 4.59
CA VAL A 39 -4.70 -3.82 3.26
C VAL A 39 -6.14 -3.96 2.78
N PHE A 40 -6.72 -5.15 2.89
CA PHE A 40 -8.09 -5.42 2.47
C PHE A 40 -9.11 -4.63 3.29
N LYS A 41 -8.91 -4.52 4.60
CA LYS A 41 -9.77 -3.73 5.48
C LYS A 41 -9.74 -2.25 5.12
N GLU A 42 -8.57 -1.70 4.84
CA GLU A 42 -8.42 -0.31 4.42
C GLU A 42 -9.00 -0.07 3.02
N SER A 43 -8.91 -1.04 2.11
CA SER A 43 -9.47 -0.97 0.76
C SER A 43 -10.99 -1.13 0.72
N CYS A 44 -11.55 -2.09 1.45
CA CYS A 44 -12.95 -2.53 1.34
C CYS A 44 -13.81 -2.23 2.58
N GLY A 45 -13.23 -1.66 3.64
CA GLY A 45 -13.95 -1.21 4.84
C GLY A 45 -14.47 -2.35 5.72
N VAL A 46 -14.10 -3.60 5.41
CA VAL A 46 -14.57 -4.81 6.09
C VAL A 46 -13.43 -5.78 6.29
N ASP A 47 -13.55 -6.63 7.31
CA ASP A 47 -12.54 -7.65 7.59
C ASP A 47 -12.50 -8.71 6.48
N LEU A 48 -11.30 -9.24 6.21
CA LEU A 48 -11.09 -10.27 5.20
C LEU A 48 -11.86 -11.54 5.58
N PRO A 49 -12.80 -12.02 4.74
CA PRO A 49 -13.65 -13.16 5.10
C PRO A 49 -12.87 -14.47 5.11
N PHE A 50 -13.26 -15.40 5.98
CA PHE A 50 -12.66 -16.74 6.01
C PHE A 50 -12.91 -17.51 4.70
N GLY A 51 -11.93 -18.33 4.29
CA GLY A 51 -12.03 -19.13 3.07
C GLY A 51 -11.70 -18.39 1.78
N TYR A 52 -11.12 -17.19 1.87
CA TYR A 52 -10.65 -16.45 0.69
C TYR A 52 -9.51 -17.19 -0.04
N VAL A 53 -9.45 -17.00 -1.35
CA VAL A 53 -8.34 -17.45 -2.19
C VAL A 53 -7.68 -16.22 -2.80
N VAL A 54 -6.36 -16.09 -2.63
CA VAL A 54 -5.59 -15.01 -3.27
C VAL A 54 -5.28 -15.41 -4.71
N ILE A 55 -5.75 -14.60 -5.66
CA ILE A 55 -5.50 -14.81 -7.09
C ILE A 55 -4.29 -13.99 -7.53
N GLU A 56 -4.27 -12.72 -7.17
CA GLU A 56 -3.20 -11.79 -7.51
C GLU A 56 -2.92 -10.88 -6.33
N ARG A 57 -1.62 -10.58 -6.12
CA ARG A 57 -1.17 -9.65 -5.10
C ARG A 57 0.13 -8.99 -5.57
N GLN A 58 0.08 -7.68 -5.76
CA GLN A 58 1.22 -6.89 -6.24
C GLN A 58 1.48 -5.73 -5.29
N PRO A 59 2.26 -5.95 -4.21
CA PRO A 59 2.71 -4.90 -3.34
C PRO A 59 3.85 -4.11 -4.00
N SER A 60 3.87 -2.80 -3.76
CA SER A 60 4.85 -1.85 -4.24
C SER A 60 5.19 -0.88 -3.11
N ARG A 61 6.48 -0.62 -2.93
CA ARG A 61 6.98 0.33 -1.93
C ARG A 61 7.86 1.36 -2.61
N GLY A 62 7.70 2.61 -2.20
CA GLY A 62 8.50 3.72 -2.65
C GLY A 62 9.00 4.55 -1.48
N PHE A 63 10.04 5.33 -1.75
CA PHE A 63 10.46 6.41 -0.88
C PHE A 63 10.35 7.69 -1.68
N ALA A 64 9.46 8.58 -1.24
CA ALA A 64 9.30 9.90 -1.80
C ALA A 64 9.86 10.94 -0.82
N PRO A 65 10.17 12.18 -1.26
CA PRO A 65 10.69 13.22 -0.36
C PRO A 65 9.81 13.47 0.88
N GLN A 66 8.51 13.22 0.76
CA GLN A 66 7.51 13.36 1.82
C GLN A 66 7.42 12.18 2.79
N GLY A 67 8.03 11.03 2.49
CA GLY A 67 7.97 9.84 3.35
C GLY A 67 8.00 8.50 2.61
N VAL A 68 7.60 7.45 3.32
CA VAL A 68 7.45 6.09 2.78
C VAL A 68 6.10 6.02 2.08
N SER A 69 6.07 5.55 0.85
CA SER A 69 4.84 5.22 0.15
C SER A 69 4.65 3.71 0.06
N TYR A 70 3.40 3.29 0.23
CA TYR A 70 2.96 1.91 0.03
C TYR A 70 1.82 1.91 -0.98
N SER A 71 1.86 1.01 -1.94
CA SER A 71 0.68 0.70 -2.72
C SER A 71 0.59 -0.80 -2.96
N GLU A 72 -0.63 -1.32 -2.91
CA GLU A 72 -0.91 -2.72 -3.19
C GLU A 72 -2.16 -2.79 -4.03
N LYS A 73 -2.12 -3.62 -5.07
CA LYS A 73 -3.32 -4.02 -5.80
C LYS A 73 -3.39 -5.53 -5.82
N GLY A 74 -4.59 -6.07 -5.77
CA GLY A 74 -4.77 -7.50 -5.83
C GLY A 74 -6.20 -7.90 -6.10
N VAL A 75 -6.35 -9.21 -6.28
CA VAL A 75 -7.61 -9.88 -6.55
C VAL A 75 -7.71 -11.05 -5.60
N ILE A 76 -8.79 -11.10 -4.84
CA ILE A 76 -9.17 -12.28 -4.08
C ILE A 76 -10.48 -12.86 -4.64
N GLN A 77 -10.67 -14.15 -4.41
CA GLN A 77 -11.93 -14.82 -4.61
C GLN A 77 -12.52 -15.21 -3.26
N VAL A 78 -13.79 -14.91 -3.05
CA VAL A 78 -14.55 -15.23 -1.84
C VAL A 78 -15.85 -15.93 -2.23
N ASP A 79 -16.50 -16.58 -1.26
CA ASP A 79 -17.83 -17.13 -1.48
C ASP A 79 -18.83 -16.04 -1.88
N LEU A 80 -19.80 -16.40 -2.72
CA LEU A 80 -20.81 -15.46 -3.23
C LEU A 80 -21.57 -14.74 -2.11
N LYS A 81 -21.81 -15.43 -0.99
CA LYS A 81 -22.42 -14.85 0.21
C LYS A 81 -21.56 -13.71 0.77
N HIS A 82 -20.25 -13.95 0.95
CA HIS A 82 -19.33 -12.93 1.44
C HIS A 82 -19.21 -11.77 0.44
N ALA A 83 -19.19 -12.03 -0.87
CA ALA A 83 -19.20 -10.98 -1.87
C ALA A 83 -20.44 -10.08 -1.75
N SER A 84 -21.64 -10.66 -1.55
CA SER A 84 -22.85 -9.89 -1.31
C SER A 84 -22.79 -9.07 -0.02
N ASP A 85 -22.27 -9.65 1.06
CA ASP A 85 -22.13 -8.97 2.35
C ASP A 85 -21.14 -7.79 2.29
N ILE A 86 -20.02 -7.96 1.58
CA ILE A 86 -19.03 -6.89 1.33
C ILE A 86 -19.68 -5.77 0.51
N LEU A 87 -20.36 -6.11 -0.58
CA LEU A 87 -21.02 -5.12 -1.43
C LEU A 87 -22.05 -4.31 -0.62
N HIS A 88 -22.90 -4.99 0.16
CA HIS A 88 -23.89 -4.33 0.99
C HIS A 88 -23.24 -3.39 2.02
N SER A 89 -22.14 -3.82 2.64
CA SER A 89 -21.40 -3.00 3.60
C SER A 89 -20.81 -1.75 2.95
N LEU A 90 -20.28 -1.86 1.72
CA LEU A 90 -19.77 -0.74 0.95
C LEU A 90 -20.87 0.24 0.50
N GLU A 91 -22.06 -0.26 0.17
CA GLU A 91 -23.21 0.57 -0.22
C GLU A 91 -23.79 1.39 0.93
N VAL A 92 -23.75 0.85 2.15
CA VAL A 92 -24.27 1.52 3.35
C VAL A 92 -23.21 2.44 3.98
N ASN A 93 -21.93 2.22 3.73
CA ASN A 93 -20.84 3.01 4.30
C ASN A 93 -20.67 4.36 3.58
N THR A 94 -20.87 5.45 4.32
CA THR A 94 -20.76 6.82 3.80
C THR A 94 -19.35 7.27 3.45
N ASP A 95 -18.34 6.58 3.97
CA ASP A 95 -16.93 6.89 3.70
C ASP A 95 -16.52 6.43 2.30
N TYR A 96 -17.27 5.49 1.72
CA TYR A 96 -17.04 4.96 0.38
C TYR A 96 -17.98 5.61 -0.63
N LYS A 97 -17.43 6.03 -1.76
CA LYS A 97 -18.18 6.62 -2.87
C LYS A 97 -18.09 5.73 -4.08
N LEU A 98 -19.24 5.42 -4.68
CA LEU A 98 -19.29 4.67 -5.92
C LEU A 98 -18.78 5.55 -7.08
N GLN A 99 -17.63 5.18 -7.65
CA GLN A 99 -17.02 5.82 -8.81
C GLN A 99 -16.67 4.75 -9.86
N GLN A 100 -17.18 4.93 -11.08
CA GLN A 100 -16.88 4.07 -12.24
C GLN A 100 -17.07 2.56 -12.00
N GLY A 101 -18.02 2.18 -11.12
CA GLY A 101 -18.29 0.76 -10.80
C GLY A 101 -17.38 0.17 -9.72
N SER A 102 -16.63 1.02 -9.01
CA SER A 102 -15.84 0.65 -7.83
C SER A 102 -16.16 1.59 -6.66
N PHE A 103 -16.00 1.10 -5.43
CA PHE A 103 -16.16 1.89 -4.23
C PHE A 103 -14.80 2.46 -3.82
N GLU A 104 -14.72 3.77 -3.75
CA GLU A 104 -13.49 4.49 -3.42
C GLU A 104 -13.62 5.21 -2.09
N ASN A 105 -12.65 5.03 -1.21
CA ASN A 105 -12.42 5.84 -0.02
C ASN A 105 -11.08 6.57 -0.18
N PHE A 106 -11.16 7.89 -0.34
CA PHE A 106 -9.99 8.73 -0.53
C PHE A 106 -9.90 9.79 0.57
N GLU A 107 -8.83 9.71 1.36
CA GLU A 107 -8.47 10.70 2.36
C GLU A 107 -7.17 11.39 1.95
N VAL A 108 -7.26 12.69 1.62
CA VAL A 108 -6.12 13.51 1.18
C VAL A 108 -5.00 13.48 2.23
N GLY A 109 -3.79 13.09 1.79
CA GLY A 109 -2.60 13.03 2.64
C GLY A 109 -2.58 11.85 3.62
N LYS A 110 -3.46 10.86 3.43
CA LYS A 110 -3.49 9.64 4.24
C LYS A 110 -3.56 8.39 3.39
N LYS A 111 -4.65 8.19 2.64
CA LYS A 111 -4.91 6.91 1.97
C LYS A 111 -5.84 7.00 0.78
N LEU A 112 -5.72 6.02 -0.10
CA LEU A 112 -6.66 5.66 -1.16
C LEU A 112 -6.97 4.18 -1.02
N GLY A 113 -8.23 3.85 -0.75
CA GLY A 113 -8.78 2.51 -0.80
C GLY A 113 -9.79 2.41 -1.93
N ILE A 114 -9.63 1.41 -2.81
CA ILE A 114 -10.59 1.10 -3.87
C ILE A 114 -10.99 -0.36 -3.72
N CYS A 115 -12.28 -0.63 -3.79
CA CYS A 115 -12.83 -1.96 -3.73
C CYS A 115 -13.89 -2.16 -4.81
N GLN A 116 -13.73 -3.19 -5.63
CA GLN A 116 -14.69 -3.58 -6.64
C GLN A 116 -15.08 -5.04 -6.41
N VAL A 117 -16.38 -5.27 -6.23
CA VAL A 117 -16.91 -6.57 -5.86
C VAL A 117 -17.82 -7.11 -6.96
N SER A 118 -17.62 -8.38 -7.34
CA SER A 118 -18.49 -9.10 -8.26
C SER A 118 -19.27 -10.18 -7.54
N THR A 119 -20.56 -9.94 -7.31
CA THR A 119 -21.49 -10.91 -6.69
C THR A 119 -21.84 -12.11 -7.58
N LEU A 120 -21.45 -12.07 -8.86
CA LEU A 120 -21.66 -13.17 -9.81
C LEU A 120 -20.53 -14.21 -9.77
N SER A 121 -19.31 -13.76 -9.48
CA SER A 121 -18.09 -14.57 -9.57
C SER A 121 -17.37 -14.76 -8.24
N GLY A 122 -17.70 -13.93 -7.23
CA GLY A 122 -17.01 -13.90 -5.96
C GLY A 122 -15.67 -13.16 -6.01
N TYR A 123 -15.30 -12.56 -7.15
CA TYR A 123 -14.06 -11.79 -7.24
C TYR A 123 -14.20 -10.42 -6.56
N VAL A 124 -13.17 -10.09 -5.78
CA VAL A 124 -13.00 -8.77 -5.14
C VAL A 124 -11.65 -8.23 -5.58
N ASN A 125 -11.69 -7.19 -6.41
CA ASN A 125 -10.50 -6.42 -6.76
C ASN A 125 -10.32 -5.33 -5.71
N TYR A 126 -9.17 -5.30 -5.07
CA TYR A 126 -8.83 -4.27 -4.09
C TYR A 126 -7.58 -3.52 -4.52
N GLN A 127 -7.55 -2.24 -4.19
CA GLN A 127 -6.36 -1.41 -4.33
C GLN A 127 -6.24 -0.54 -3.09
N TYR A 128 -5.02 -0.41 -2.60
CA TYR A 128 -4.65 0.38 -1.45
C TYR A 128 -3.43 1.21 -1.81
N ALA A 129 -3.40 2.47 -1.38
CA ALA A 129 -2.20 3.30 -1.48
C ALA A 129 -2.14 4.31 -0.33
N VAL A 130 -0.95 4.51 0.22
CA VAL A 130 -0.59 5.47 1.27
C VAL A 130 0.70 6.17 0.86
N TRP A 131 0.79 7.47 1.08
CA TRP A 131 1.94 8.30 0.72
C TRP A 131 2.04 9.57 1.55
#